data_AF-A0A2E0E174-F1
#
_entry.id   AF-A0A2E0E174-F1
#
_cell.length_a   1.000
_cell.length_b   1.000
_cell.length_c   1.000
_cell.angle_alpha   90.00
_cell.angle_beta   90.00
_cell.angle_gamma   90.00
#
_symmetry.space_group_name_H-M   'P 1'
#
loop_
_entity.id
_entity.type
_entity.pdbx_description
1 polymer ?
#
loop_
_entity_poly.entity_id
_entity_poly.type
_entity_poly.pdbx_seq_one_letter_code
_entity_poly.pdbx_strand_id
1 'polypeptide(L)'
;MTADDILDYLETVDLKTKMRGYDQVEVDEIFDRVAEEIKILREELKNSKEKERIAEDHLESEMKRLVLREKEIETLLKEAEGEATKIIENSRIKAESLRSSTEKEIQILASEEREKLKSELFEIENRQKDIHNNVNLFEHQFSAHRERILRALTDMQGAI
;
A
#
# COMPACT_ATOMS: atom_id res chain seq x y z
N MET A 1 30.33 -21.40 -60.06
CA MET A 1 29.99 -20.09 -60.66
C MET A 1 29.42 -19.25 -59.56
N THR A 2 30.16 -18.25 -59.10
CA THR A 2 29.63 -17.22 -58.22
C THR A 2 28.60 -16.41 -58.99
N ALA A 3 27.71 -15.70 -58.29
CA ALA A 3 26.72 -14.88 -58.97
C ALA A 3 27.40 -13.81 -59.85
N ASP A 4 28.55 -13.24 -59.43
CA ASP A 4 29.33 -12.30 -60.25
C ASP A 4 29.79 -12.90 -61.57
N ASP A 5 30.16 -14.18 -61.58
CA ASP A 5 30.50 -14.90 -62.81
C ASP A 5 29.34 -14.92 -63.82
N ILE A 6 28.08 -14.82 -63.38
CA ILE A 6 26.91 -14.83 -64.25
C ILE A 6 26.68 -13.44 -64.87
N LEU A 7 26.88 -12.37 -64.10
CA LEU A 7 26.71 -11.00 -64.60
C LEU A 7 27.84 -10.63 -65.56
N ASP A 8 29.08 -10.97 -65.20
CA ASP A 8 30.26 -10.80 -66.06
C ASP A 8 30.11 -11.62 -67.35
N TYR A 9 29.56 -12.84 -67.26
CA TYR A 9 29.24 -13.65 -68.44
C TYR A 9 28.14 -13.02 -69.31
N LEU A 10 27.06 -12.51 -68.73
CA LEU A 10 25.98 -11.86 -69.47
C LEU A 10 26.45 -10.58 -70.19
N GLU A 11 27.40 -9.84 -69.61
CA GLU A 11 27.95 -8.60 -70.19
C GLU A 11 29.05 -8.84 -71.24
N THR A 12 29.71 -10.01 -71.22
CA THR A 12 30.86 -10.31 -72.08
C THR A 12 30.60 -11.38 -73.14
N VAL A 13 29.44 -12.02 -73.11
CA VAL A 13 29.05 -13.05 -74.08
C VAL A 13 28.79 -12.43 -75.45
N ASP A 14 29.61 -12.83 -76.41
CA ASP A 14 29.51 -12.40 -77.81
C ASP A 14 29.04 -13.60 -78.67
N LEU A 15 27.73 -13.63 -78.99
CA LEU A 15 27.07 -14.74 -79.68
C LEU A 15 27.37 -14.71 -81.19
N LYS A 16 28.58 -15.14 -81.57
CA LYS A 16 29.02 -15.15 -82.99
C LYS A 16 28.34 -16.20 -83.87
N THR A 17 27.49 -17.06 -83.30
CA THR A 17 26.86 -18.20 -84.01
C THR A 17 25.46 -17.84 -84.46
N LYS A 18 25.25 -17.59 -85.76
CA LYS A 18 23.91 -17.39 -86.34
C LYS A 18 23.11 -18.69 -86.32
N MET A 19 22.17 -18.79 -85.37
CA MET A 19 21.16 -19.84 -85.35
C MET A 19 20.01 -19.47 -86.30
N ARG A 20 19.59 -20.40 -87.17
CA ARG A 20 18.53 -20.14 -88.16
C ARG A 20 17.20 -19.89 -87.44
N GLY A 21 16.64 -18.68 -87.59
CA GLY A 21 15.33 -18.31 -87.05
C GLY A 21 15.34 -17.37 -85.84
N TYR A 22 16.50 -16.92 -85.37
CA TYR A 22 16.63 -15.95 -84.28
C TYR A 22 17.18 -14.62 -84.81
N ASP A 23 16.61 -13.50 -84.35
CA ASP A 23 17.18 -12.18 -84.53
C ASP A 23 18.23 -11.95 -83.44
N GLN A 24 19.48 -11.71 -83.86
CA GLN A 24 20.60 -11.53 -82.95
C GLN A 24 20.43 -10.25 -82.10
N VAL A 25 19.85 -9.20 -82.67
CA VAL A 25 19.62 -7.93 -81.96
C VAL A 25 18.61 -8.12 -80.83
N GLU A 26 17.52 -8.83 -81.10
CA GLU A 26 16.48 -9.12 -80.10
C GLU A 26 17.03 -9.99 -78.94
N VAL A 27 17.88 -10.96 -79.27
CA VAL A 27 18.52 -11.82 -78.27
C VAL A 27 19.47 -11.02 -77.38
N ASP A 28 20.29 -10.14 -77.96
CA ASP A 28 21.21 -9.28 -77.23
C ASP A 28 20.44 -8.29 -76.31
N GLU A 29 19.35 -7.69 -76.80
CA GLU A 29 18.47 -6.82 -75.99
C GLU A 29 17.83 -7.54 -74.79
N ILE A 30 17.51 -8.83 -74.93
CA ILE A 30 16.98 -9.65 -73.82
C ILE A 30 18.08 -9.90 -72.79
N PHE A 31 19.30 -10.20 -73.21
CA PHE A 31 20.43 -10.41 -72.28
C PHE A 31 20.79 -9.13 -71.52
N ASP A 32 20.79 -7.97 -72.19
CA ASP A 32 20.98 -6.67 -71.54
C ASP A 32 19.89 -6.41 -70.49
N ARG A 33 18.63 -6.69 -70.82
CA ARG A 33 17.51 -6.54 -69.87
C ARG A 33 17.61 -7.48 -68.69
N VAL A 34 18.01 -8.73 -68.92
CA VAL A 34 18.23 -9.72 -67.85
C VAL A 34 19.40 -9.31 -66.96
N ALA A 35 20.49 -8.80 -67.52
CA ALA A 35 21.62 -8.29 -66.76
C ALA A 35 21.21 -7.12 -65.86
N GLU A 36 20.42 -6.17 -66.38
CA GLU A 36 19.91 -5.03 -65.62
C GLU A 36 18.96 -5.47 -64.49
N GLU A 37 18.02 -6.38 -64.77
CA GLU A 37 17.10 -6.90 -63.75
C GLU A 37 17.86 -7.63 -62.63
N ILE A 38 18.91 -8.39 -62.96
CA ILE A 38 19.78 -9.05 -61.96
C ILE A 38 20.51 -8.00 -61.11
N LYS A 39 20.96 -6.87 -61.69
CA LYS A 39 21.58 -5.78 -60.91
C LYS A 39 20.58 -5.16 -59.94
N ILE A 40 19.37 -4.85 -60.40
CA ILE A 40 18.29 -4.31 -59.57
C ILE A 40 17.97 -5.25 -58.41
N LEU A 41 17.73 -6.53 -58.69
CA LEU A 41 17.42 -7.54 -57.66
C LEU A 41 18.54 -7.69 -56.62
N ARG A 42 19.80 -7.54 -57.02
CA ARG A 42 20.93 -7.56 -56.08
C ARG A 42 20.98 -6.34 -55.19
N GLU A 43 20.74 -5.16 -55.76
CA GLU A 43 20.70 -3.93 -55.01
C GLU A 43 19.52 -3.94 -54.02
N GLU A 44 18.34 -4.40 -54.45
CA GLU A 44 17.19 -4.60 -53.58
C GLU A 44 17.48 -5.63 -52.48
N LEU A 45 18.11 -6.77 -52.80
CA LEU A 45 18.49 -7.77 -51.80
C LEU A 45 19.47 -7.20 -50.78
N LYS A 46 20.47 -6.44 -51.23
CA LYS A 46 21.44 -5.77 -50.34
C LYS A 46 20.74 -4.76 -49.44
N ASN A 47 19.86 -3.93 -49.99
CA ASN A 47 19.09 -2.95 -49.24
C ASN A 47 18.13 -3.61 -48.25
N SER A 48 17.50 -4.74 -48.63
CA SER A 48 16.63 -5.51 -47.75
C SER A 48 17.39 -6.10 -46.58
N LYS A 49 18.56 -6.71 -46.83
CA LYS A 49 19.42 -7.26 -45.77
C LYS A 49 19.92 -6.19 -44.81
N GLU A 50 20.26 -5.01 -45.32
CA GLU A 50 20.69 -3.92 -44.47
C GLU A 50 19.54 -3.39 -43.60
N LYS A 51 18.32 -3.29 -44.16
CA LYS A 51 17.13 -2.94 -43.37
C LYS A 51 16.82 -3.97 -42.29
N GLU A 52 16.93 -5.26 -42.62
CA GLU A 52 16.76 -6.36 -41.68
C GLU A 52 17.77 -6.26 -40.53
N ARG A 53 19.06 -6.07 -40.85
CA ARG A 53 20.13 -5.88 -39.85
C ARG A 53 19.86 -4.70 -38.93
N ILE A 54 19.46 -3.54 -39.48
CA ILE A 54 19.12 -2.35 -38.68
C ILE A 54 17.91 -2.63 -37.76
N ALA A 55 16.91 -3.36 -38.27
CA ALA A 55 15.74 -3.71 -37.48
C ALA A 55 16.08 -4.69 -36.34
N GLU A 56 16.93 -5.68 -36.61
CA GLU A 56 17.43 -6.63 -35.60
C GLU A 56 18.25 -5.91 -34.52
N ASP A 57 19.20 -5.07 -34.91
CA ASP A 57 20.01 -4.27 -33.98
C ASP A 57 19.12 -3.37 -33.10
N HIS A 58 18.09 -2.76 -33.70
CA HIS A 58 17.13 -1.95 -32.97
C HIS A 58 16.32 -2.80 -31.98
N LEU A 59 15.75 -3.92 -32.40
CA LEU A 59 14.99 -4.82 -31.52
C LEU A 59 15.84 -5.34 -30.37
N GLU A 60 17.09 -5.72 -30.62
CA GLU A 60 18.00 -6.17 -29.56
C GLU A 60 18.26 -5.05 -28.54
N SER A 61 18.45 -3.82 -28.99
CA SER A 61 18.64 -2.65 -28.11
C SER A 61 17.41 -2.37 -27.24
N GLU A 62 16.20 -2.48 -27.83
CA GLU A 62 14.94 -2.29 -27.13
C GLU A 62 14.71 -3.40 -26.10
N MET A 63 14.98 -4.66 -26.46
CA MET A 63 14.89 -5.79 -25.54
C MET A 63 15.83 -5.62 -24.34
N LYS A 64 17.09 -5.25 -24.56
CA LYS A 64 18.04 -4.95 -23.48
C LYS A 64 17.52 -3.84 -22.57
N ARG A 65 16.97 -2.77 -23.15
CA ARG A 65 16.39 -1.67 -22.39
C ARG A 65 15.18 -2.12 -21.56
N LEU A 66 14.29 -2.93 -22.12
CA LEU A 66 13.12 -3.45 -21.42
C LEU A 66 13.50 -4.33 -20.24
N VAL A 67 14.48 -5.24 -20.40
CA VAL A 67 14.98 -6.08 -19.30
C VAL A 67 15.56 -5.24 -18.17
N LEU A 68 16.32 -4.19 -18.50
CA LEU A 68 16.84 -3.26 -17.48
C LEU A 68 15.71 -2.55 -16.74
N ARG A 69 14.70 -2.05 -17.47
CA ARG A 69 13.53 -1.39 -16.87
C ARG A 69 12.70 -2.33 -16.00
N GLU A 70 12.50 -3.56 -16.44
CA GLU A 70 11.81 -4.58 -15.66
C GLU A 70 12.54 -4.82 -14.33
N LYS A 71 13.86 -4.99 -14.37
CA LYS A 71 14.67 -5.14 -13.16
C LYS A 71 14.60 -3.91 -12.24
N GLU A 72 14.63 -2.70 -12.80
CA GLU A 72 14.44 -1.46 -12.02
C GLU A 72 13.07 -1.43 -11.34
N ILE A 73 12.01 -1.78 -12.06
CA ILE A 73 10.64 -1.84 -11.52
C ILE A 73 10.55 -2.89 -10.40
N GLU A 74 11.13 -4.08 -10.58
CA GLU A 74 11.17 -5.11 -9.54
C GLU A 74 11.88 -4.63 -8.28
N THR A 75 12.98 -3.88 -8.41
CA THR A 75 13.68 -3.31 -7.26
C THR A 75 12.81 -2.28 -6.54
N LEU A 76 12.16 -1.38 -7.27
CA LEU A 76 11.27 -0.38 -6.71
C LEU A 76 10.05 -1.01 -6.01
N LEU A 77 9.49 -2.07 -6.58
CA LEU A 77 8.38 -2.81 -5.97
C LEU A 77 8.80 -3.46 -4.64
N LYS A 78 9.96 -4.13 -4.61
CA LYS A 78 10.49 -4.74 -3.37
C LYS A 78 10.77 -3.69 -2.29
N GLU A 79 11.29 -2.52 -2.68
CA GLU A 79 11.51 -1.41 -1.76
C GLU A 79 10.19 -0.88 -1.21
N ALA A 80 9.20 -0.63 -2.07
CA ALA A 80 7.88 -0.16 -1.67
C ALA A 80 7.15 -1.15 -0.75
N GLU A 81 7.23 -2.46 -1.04
CA GLU A 81 6.69 -3.52 -0.16
C GLU A 81 7.40 -3.52 1.21
N GLY A 82 8.73 -3.37 1.21
CA GLY A 82 9.54 -3.25 2.42
C GLY A 82 9.19 -2.01 3.25
N GLU A 83 8.87 -0.88 2.62
CA GLU A 83 8.42 0.32 3.32
C GLU A 83 6.99 0.19 3.85
N ALA A 84 6.08 -0.36 3.05
CA ALA A 84 4.69 -0.58 3.46
C ALA A 84 4.60 -1.48 4.69
N THR A 85 5.36 -2.58 4.71
CA THR A 85 5.43 -3.48 5.87
C THR A 85 5.97 -2.78 7.12
N LYS A 86 7.02 -1.95 7.00
CA LYS A 86 7.53 -1.12 8.09
C LYS A 86 6.49 -0.13 8.61
N ILE A 87 5.73 0.51 7.73
CA ILE A 87 4.68 1.47 8.12
C ILE A 87 3.59 0.76 8.93
N ILE A 88 3.14 -0.41 8.47
CA ILE A 88 2.11 -1.20 9.16
C ILE A 88 2.60 -1.61 10.54
N GLU A 89 3.82 -2.15 10.63
CA GLU A 89 4.36 -2.62 11.91
C GLU A 89 4.59 -1.45 12.90
N ASN A 90 5.15 -0.34 12.43
CA ASN A 90 5.31 0.86 13.26
C ASN A 90 3.97 1.42 13.74
N SER A 91 2.94 1.38 12.89
CA SER A 91 1.60 1.83 13.25
C SER A 91 0.97 0.91 14.29
N ARG A 92 1.16 -0.41 14.14
CA ARG A 92 0.71 -1.42 15.10
C ARG A 92 1.35 -1.21 16.47
N ILE A 93 2.68 -1.06 16.52
CA ILE A 93 3.42 -0.82 17.75
C ILE A 93 2.94 0.47 18.44
N LYS A 94 2.77 1.55 17.67
CA LYS A 94 2.26 2.84 18.20
C LYS A 94 0.85 2.70 18.75
N ALA A 95 -0.05 2.00 18.06
CA ALA A 95 -1.41 1.77 18.51
C ALA A 95 -1.45 0.93 19.79
N GLU A 96 -0.65 -0.14 19.87
CA GLU A 96 -0.54 -0.98 21.08
C GLU A 96 0.02 -0.20 22.26
N SER A 97 1.05 0.62 22.03
CA SER A 97 1.64 1.49 23.05
C SER A 97 0.63 2.52 23.57
N LEU A 98 -0.08 3.20 22.66
CA LEU A 98 -1.12 4.17 23.02
C LEU A 98 -2.22 3.50 23.83
N ARG A 99 -2.74 2.35 23.35
CA ARG A 99 -3.78 1.59 24.05
C ARG A 99 -3.33 1.21 25.47
N SER A 100 -2.10 0.71 25.62
CA SER A 100 -1.57 0.33 26.93
C SER A 100 -1.39 1.54 27.87
N SER A 101 -0.94 2.69 27.35
CA SER A 101 -0.85 3.92 28.15
C SER A 101 -2.22 4.38 28.62
N THR A 102 -3.19 4.48 27.69
CA THR A 102 -4.55 4.90 28.00
C THR A 102 -5.24 3.94 28.97
N GLU A 103 -5.03 2.63 28.83
CA GLU A 103 -5.59 1.65 29.77
C GLU A 103 -5.05 1.85 31.19
N LYS A 104 -3.75 2.12 31.34
CA LYS A 104 -3.15 2.43 32.66
C LYS A 104 -3.70 3.72 33.24
N GLU A 105 -3.82 4.78 32.43
CA GLU A 105 -4.39 6.05 32.86
C GLU A 105 -5.84 5.89 33.31
N ILE A 106 -6.66 5.16 32.57
CA ILE A 106 -8.06 4.86 32.93
C ILE A 106 -8.11 4.07 34.24
N GLN A 107 -7.23 3.08 34.43
CA GLN A 107 -7.18 2.31 35.67
C GLN A 107 -6.82 3.19 36.88
N ILE A 108 -5.84 4.09 36.71
CA ILE A 108 -5.44 5.03 37.77
C ILE A 108 -6.62 5.95 38.11
N LEU A 109 -7.20 6.63 37.12
CA LEU A 109 -8.35 7.53 37.32
C LEU A 109 -9.54 6.79 37.97
N ALA A 110 -9.85 5.59 37.50
CA ALA A 110 -10.92 4.79 38.08
C ALA A 110 -10.63 4.38 39.53
N SER A 111 -9.37 4.12 39.89
CA SER A 111 -8.97 3.81 41.26
C SER A 111 -9.05 5.04 42.18
N GLU A 112 -8.62 6.20 41.70
CA GLU A 112 -8.67 7.48 42.43
C GLU A 112 -10.11 7.90 42.71
N GLU A 113 -10.98 7.85 41.70
CA GLU A 113 -12.41 8.17 41.86
C GLU A 113 -13.12 7.19 42.79
N ARG A 114 -12.77 5.90 42.77
CA ARG A 114 -13.31 4.90 43.72
C ARG A 114 -12.92 5.20 45.16
N GLU A 115 -11.65 5.54 45.41
CA GLU A 115 -11.20 5.89 46.76
C GLU A 115 -11.85 7.18 47.26
N LYS A 116 -12.02 8.17 46.37
CA LYS A 116 -12.75 9.40 46.70
C LYS A 116 -14.21 9.11 47.08
N LEU A 117 -14.94 8.38 46.25
CA LEU A 117 -16.33 8.00 46.55
C LEU A 117 -16.44 7.21 47.86
N LYS A 118 -15.47 6.35 48.16
CA LYS A 118 -15.41 5.59 49.41
C LYS A 118 -15.21 6.51 50.62
N SER A 119 -14.34 7.52 50.51
CA SER A 119 -14.16 8.53 51.56
C SER A 119 -15.41 9.37 51.79
N GLU A 120 -16.08 9.83 50.72
CA GLU A 120 -17.32 10.59 50.81
C GLU A 120 -18.45 9.76 51.45
N LEU A 121 -18.55 8.48 51.09
CA LEU A 121 -19.53 7.56 51.68
C LEU A 121 -19.27 7.38 53.18
N PHE A 122 -18.01 7.21 53.58
CA PHE A 122 -17.63 7.10 54.98
C PHE A 122 -17.97 8.37 55.78
N GLU A 123 -17.75 9.56 55.21
CA GLU A 123 -18.16 10.82 55.83
C GLU A 123 -19.68 10.92 55.99
N ILE A 124 -20.44 10.51 54.98
CA ILE A 124 -21.91 10.49 55.02
C ILE A 124 -22.41 9.52 56.10
N GLU A 125 -21.85 8.32 56.17
CA GLU A 125 -22.21 7.30 57.18
C GLU A 125 -21.94 7.82 58.60
N ASN A 126 -20.78 8.45 58.83
CA ASN A 126 -20.47 9.05 60.14
C ASN A 126 -21.45 10.15 60.49
N ARG A 127 -21.76 11.05 59.54
CA ARG A 127 -22.74 12.12 59.76
C ARG A 127 -24.13 11.57 60.05
N GLN A 128 -24.55 10.50 59.36
CA GLN A 128 -25.82 9.82 59.63
C GLN A 128 -25.83 9.25 61.05
N LYS A 129 -24.75 8.60 61.47
CA LYS A 129 -24.60 8.05 62.82
C LYS A 129 -24.68 9.14 63.89
N ASP A 130 -24.03 10.28 63.67
CA ASP A 130 -24.08 11.43 64.57
C ASP A 130 -25.50 12.00 64.68
N ILE A 131 -26.20 12.16 63.56
CA ILE A 131 -27.60 12.60 63.54
C ILE A 131 -28.47 11.59 64.31
N HIS A 132 -28.30 10.29 64.07
CA HIS A 132 -29.06 9.25 64.77
C HIS A 132 -28.82 9.28 66.28
N ASN A 133 -27.57 9.43 66.72
CA ASN A 133 -27.22 9.56 68.13
C ASN A 133 -27.87 10.80 68.76
N ASN A 134 -27.86 11.94 68.05
CA ASN A 134 -28.50 13.16 68.52
C ASN A 134 -30.02 13.02 68.64
N VAL A 135 -30.68 12.37 67.67
CA VAL A 135 -32.12 12.09 67.74
C VAL A 135 -32.43 11.22 68.96
N ASN A 136 -31.69 10.12 69.17
CA ASN A 136 -31.89 9.26 70.33
C ASN A 136 -31.70 10.03 71.66
N LEU A 137 -30.69 10.90 71.74
CA LEU A 137 -30.47 11.75 72.91
C LEU A 137 -31.65 12.69 73.16
N PHE A 138 -32.16 13.36 72.12
CA PHE A 138 -33.32 14.25 72.24
C PHE A 138 -34.57 13.48 72.66
N GLU A 139 -34.83 12.31 72.09
CA GLU A 139 -35.96 11.46 72.50
C GLU A 139 -35.89 11.10 73.99
N HIS A 140 -34.71 10.75 74.50
CA HIS A 140 -34.51 10.51 75.93
C HIS A 140 -34.75 11.77 76.78
N GLN A 141 -34.24 12.93 76.36
CA GLN A 141 -34.43 14.20 77.06
C GLN A 141 -35.90 14.63 77.09
N PHE A 142 -36.61 14.53 75.97
CA PHE A 142 -38.03 14.85 75.87
C PHE A 142 -38.87 13.90 76.73
N SER A 143 -38.56 12.60 76.74
CA SER A 143 -39.23 11.61 77.59
C SER A 143 -39.03 11.94 79.08
N ALA A 144 -37.79 12.23 79.49
CA ALA A 144 -37.48 12.62 80.86
C ALA A 144 -38.17 13.94 81.26
N HIS A 145 -38.23 14.92 80.37
CA HIS A 145 -38.92 16.19 80.63
C HIS A 145 -40.43 15.98 80.75
N ARG A 146 -41.02 15.18 79.86
CA ARG A 146 -42.44 14.79 79.93
C ARG A 146 -42.76 14.10 81.26
N GLU A 147 -41.93 13.15 81.70
CA GLU A 147 -42.10 12.50 83.00
C GLU A 147 -42.04 13.50 84.17
N ARG A 148 -41.09 14.44 84.14
CA ARG A 148 -41.00 15.48 85.18
C ARG A 148 -42.23 16.37 85.22
N ILE A 149 -42.72 16.82 84.07
CA ILE A 149 -43.95 17.62 83.97
C ILE A 149 -45.13 16.83 84.52
N LEU A 150 -45.28 15.57 84.11
CA LEU A 150 -46.38 14.71 84.58
C LEU A 150 -46.32 14.52 86.11
N ARG A 151 -45.13 14.28 86.68
CA ARG A 151 -44.97 14.21 88.15
C ARG A 151 -45.36 15.51 88.83
N ALA A 152 -44.87 16.65 88.35
CA ALA A 152 -45.21 17.96 88.92
C ALA A 152 -46.72 18.26 88.85
N LEU A 153 -47.40 17.87 87.76
CA LEU A 153 -48.84 18.00 87.63
C LEU A 153 -49.59 17.09 88.63
N THR A 154 -49.16 15.84 88.79
CA THR A 154 -49.72 14.92 89.79
C THR A 154 -49.54 15.45 91.21
N ASP A 155 -48.36 15.99 91.53
CA ASP A 155 -48.08 16.57 92.85
C ASP A 155 -48.97 17.81 93.12
N MET A 156 -49.18 18.67 92.12
CA MET A 156 -50.11 19.80 92.23
C MET A 156 -51.57 19.35 92.42
N GLN A 157 -52.00 18.30 91.71
CA GLN A 157 -53.35 17.74 91.86
C GLN A 157 -53.56 17.11 93.24
N GLY A 158 -52.53 16.55 93.86
CA GLY A 158 -52.60 16.00 95.22
C GLY A 158 -52.54 17.05 96.34
N ALA A 159 -52.18 18.29 96.02
CA ALA A 159 -52.06 19.40 96.98
C ALA A 159 -53.30 20.32 97.07
N ILE A 160 -54.34 20.02 96.28
CA ILE A 160 -55.67 20.69 96.27
C ILE A 160 -56.67 19.75 96.95
#